data_AF-A0A2V8Y1Q4-F1
#
_entry.id   AF-A0A2V8Y1Q4-F1
#
_cell.length_a   1.000
_cell.length_b   1.000
_cell.length_c   1.000
_cell.angle_alpha   90.00
_cell.angle_beta   90.00
_cell.angle_gamma   90.00
#
_symmetry.space_group_name_H-M   'P 1'
#
loop_
_entity.id
_entity.type
_entity.pdbx_description
1 polymer ?
#
loop_
_entity_poly.entity_id
_entity_poly.type
_entity_poly.pdbx_seq_one_letter_code
_entity_poly.pdbx_strand_id
1 'polypeptide(L)'
;MRWEVPDPKGAGHTYFAAMESDGGAAPRFFDGETSSINTTHGKFLTYPPAHTIQGSYLATSPGTTTLTVPVADVGGNSKATLYSITGLTVTQATASSTGDTIFNQIDATRPFDFTP
;
A
#
# COMPACT_ATOMS: atom_id res chain seq x y z
N MET A 1 1.39 3.39 -1.48
CA MET A 1 2.77 2.93 -1.77
C MET A 1 2.90 1.49 -1.33
N ARG A 2 3.57 0.66 -2.12
CA ARG A 2 3.85 -0.74 -1.78
C ARG A 2 5.34 -1.02 -1.85
N TRP A 3 5.81 -2.02 -1.13
CA TRP A 3 7.20 -2.46 -1.16
C TRP A 3 7.32 -3.94 -0.78
N GLU A 4 8.43 -4.52 -1.19
CA GLU A 4 8.74 -5.93 -0.98
C GLU A 4 9.81 -6.07 0.12
N VAL A 5 9.61 -7.04 1.01
CA VAL A 5 10.59 -7.49 1.98
C VAL A 5 10.85 -8.97 1.70
N PRO A 6 11.90 -9.32 0.93
CA PRO A 6 12.24 -10.70 0.62
C PRO A 6 12.60 -11.50 1.88
N ASP A 7 12.12 -12.74 1.96
CA ASP A 7 12.58 -13.72 2.94
C ASP A 7 13.41 -14.81 2.22
N PRO A 8 14.70 -14.99 2.57
CA PRO A 8 15.54 -16.06 2.01
C PRO A 8 15.01 -17.49 2.22
N LYS A 9 14.05 -17.68 3.12
CA LYS A 9 13.42 -18.95 3.51
C LYS A 9 12.00 -19.11 2.98
N GLY A 10 11.54 -18.23 2.09
CA GLY A 10 10.51 -18.59 1.11
C GLY A 10 9.13 -17.97 1.25
N ALA A 11 8.95 -16.94 2.08
CA ALA A 11 7.74 -16.12 2.04
C ALA A 11 8.11 -14.64 2.21
N GLY A 12 8.64 -14.03 1.16
CA GLY A 12 8.76 -12.58 1.12
C GLY A 12 7.39 -11.93 1.24
N HIS A 13 7.33 -10.77 1.86
CA HIS A 13 6.08 -10.04 2.11
C HIS A 13 5.99 -8.85 1.15
N THR A 14 4.77 -8.55 0.71
CA THR A 14 4.48 -7.30 0.00
C THR A 14 3.62 -6.43 0.90
N TYR A 15 4.26 -5.43 1.52
CA TYR A 15 3.59 -4.49 2.40
C TYR A 15 3.13 -3.27 1.63
N PHE A 16 2.20 -2.52 2.22
CA PHE A 16 1.75 -1.27 1.67
C PHE A 16 1.36 -0.28 2.78
N ALA A 17 1.36 0.99 2.41
CA ALA A 17 0.74 2.08 3.16
C ALA A 17 -0.05 2.94 2.17
N ALA A 18 -1.26 3.34 2.55
CA ALA A 18 -2.22 3.95 1.66
C ALA A 18 -2.98 5.10 2.30
N MET A 19 -3.50 5.95 1.41
CA MET A 19 -4.48 6.98 1.69
C MET A 19 -5.71 6.65 0.83
N GLU A 20 -6.89 6.62 1.44
CA GLU A 20 -8.16 6.37 0.76
C GLU A 20 -9.13 7.51 1.00
N SER A 21 -9.89 7.90 -0.03
CA SER A 21 -10.99 8.86 0.07
C SER A 21 -12.20 8.31 -0.68
N ASP A 22 -13.22 7.92 0.09
CA ASP A 22 -14.45 7.36 -0.46
C ASP A 22 -15.44 8.47 -0.79
N GLY A 23 -15.87 8.56 -2.06
CA GLY A 23 -16.87 9.55 -2.48
C GLY A 23 -16.45 11.01 -2.24
N GLY A 24 -15.15 11.29 -2.17
CA GLY A 24 -14.61 12.62 -1.87
C GLY A 24 -14.62 12.98 -0.38
N ALA A 25 -14.88 12.03 0.52
CA ALA A 25 -14.80 12.25 1.96
C ALA A 25 -13.36 12.52 2.43
N ALA A 26 -13.24 12.96 3.69
CA ALA A 26 -11.94 13.15 4.31
C ALA A 26 -11.10 11.87 4.26
N PRO A 27 -9.80 11.97 3.95
CA PRO A 27 -8.98 10.81 3.72
C PRO A 27 -8.74 10.01 5.00
N ARG A 28 -8.59 8.70 4.82
CA ARG A 28 -8.16 7.74 5.84
C ARG A 28 -6.82 7.16 5.46
N PHE A 29 -6.01 6.80 6.45
CA PHE A 29 -4.66 6.31 6.25
C PHE A 29 -4.50 4.95 6.91
N PHE A 30 -3.94 4.00 6.19
CA PHE A 30 -3.74 2.64 6.68
C PHE A 30 -2.53 1.97 6.07
N ASP A 31 -2.06 0.92 6.73
CA ASP A 31 -1.08 -0.01 6.19
C ASP A 31 -1.59 -1.45 6.24
N GLY A 32 -0.78 -2.35 5.69
CA GLY A 32 -0.99 -3.78 5.78
C GLY A 32 -0.11 -4.57 4.84
N GLU A 33 -0.42 -5.85 4.72
CA GLU A 33 0.12 -6.75 3.71
C GLU A 33 -0.89 -6.91 2.58
N THR A 34 -0.42 -6.97 1.34
CA THR A 34 -1.31 -7.20 0.20
C THR A 34 -1.95 -8.58 0.28
N SER A 35 -3.24 -8.65 -0.05
CA SER A 35 -3.94 -9.92 -0.24
C SER A 35 -4.00 -10.28 -1.74
N SER A 36 -4.52 -11.46 -2.05
CA SER A 36 -4.68 -11.91 -3.43
C SER A 36 -6.07 -12.48 -3.71
N ILE A 37 -6.69 -12.02 -4.80
CA ILE A 37 -7.83 -12.71 -5.40
C ILE A 37 -7.26 -13.78 -6.33
N ASN A 38 -7.32 -15.03 -5.88
CA ASN A 38 -6.75 -16.17 -6.59
C ASN A 38 -7.81 -17.14 -7.15
N THR A 39 -9.09 -16.86 -6.94
CA THR A 39 -10.22 -17.70 -7.41
C THR A 39 -10.68 -17.34 -8.82
N THR A 40 -10.32 -16.16 -9.33
CA THR A 40 -10.59 -15.73 -10.71
C THR A 40 -9.52 -16.22 -11.68
N HIS A 41 -9.81 -16.20 -12.99
CA HIS A 41 -8.83 -16.51 -14.04
C HIS A 41 -7.64 -15.53 -14.00
N GLY A 42 -7.92 -14.24 -13.85
CA GLY A 42 -6.90 -13.24 -13.51
C GLY A 42 -6.51 -13.34 -12.04
N LYS A 43 -5.23 -13.14 -11.73
CA LYS A 43 -4.75 -12.99 -10.35
C LYS A 43 -4.56 -11.52 -10.06
N PHE A 44 -5.13 -11.05 -8.96
CA PHE A 44 -5.08 -9.65 -8.57
C PHE A 44 -4.51 -9.54 -7.17
N LEU A 45 -3.60 -8.58 -6.98
CA LEU A 45 -3.25 -8.11 -5.64
C LEU A 45 -4.35 -7.16 -5.17
N THR A 46 -4.64 -7.18 -3.87
CA THR A 46 -5.62 -6.30 -3.21
C THR A 46 -4.97 -5.67 -1.97
N TYR A 47 -5.56 -4.57 -1.50
CA TYR A 47 -4.98 -3.73 -0.44
C TYR A 47 -5.94 -3.52 0.74
N PRO A 48 -6.49 -4.60 1.34
CA PRO A 48 -7.39 -4.45 2.47
C PRO A 48 -6.66 -3.81 3.67
N PRO A 49 -7.22 -2.76 4.31
CA PRO A 49 -6.63 -2.13 5.48
C PRO A 49 -6.41 -3.13 6.63
N ALA A 50 -5.20 -3.20 7.18
CA ALA A 50 -4.91 -3.97 8.39
C ALA A 50 -4.86 -3.06 9.64
N HIS A 51 -4.10 -1.96 9.59
CA HIS A 51 -3.98 -1.01 10.70
C HIS A 51 -4.24 0.43 10.24
N THR A 52 -4.79 1.25 11.14
CA THR A 52 -4.88 2.69 10.93
C THR A 52 -3.56 3.34 11.32
N ILE A 53 -3.02 4.21 10.46
CA ILE A 53 -1.74 4.89 10.69
C ILE A 53 -1.90 6.41 10.72
N GLN A 54 -0.87 7.09 11.20
CA GLN A 54 -0.80 8.54 11.06
C GLN A 54 -0.44 8.91 9.61
N GLY A 55 -1.13 9.91 9.08
CA GLY A 55 -0.85 10.43 7.76
C GLY A 55 -1.39 11.84 7.57
N SER A 56 -0.93 12.49 6.51
CA SER A 56 -1.39 13.80 6.10
C SER A 56 -1.40 13.92 4.58
N TYR A 57 -2.28 14.79 4.08
CA TYR A 57 -2.39 15.09 2.66
C TYR A 57 -2.45 16.61 2.48
N LEU A 58 -1.60 17.11 1.59
CA LEU A 58 -1.55 18.49 1.16
C LEU A 58 -1.91 18.58 -0.33
N ALA A 59 -3.06 19.18 -0.62
CA ALA A 59 -3.60 19.35 -1.96
C ALA A 59 -2.96 20.55 -2.71
N THR A 60 -1.64 20.48 -2.93
CA THR A 60 -0.89 21.45 -3.75
C THR A 60 -0.60 20.88 -5.16
N SER A 61 0.11 21.65 -5.99
CA SER A 61 0.67 21.16 -7.26
C SER A 61 2.19 21.38 -7.27
N PRO A 62 3.01 20.31 -7.07
CA PRO A 62 2.60 18.93 -6.81
C PRO A 62 1.97 18.75 -5.42
N GLY A 63 1.06 17.79 -5.29
CA GLY A 63 0.47 17.40 -4.00
C GLY A 63 1.46 16.58 -3.18
N THR A 64 1.25 16.47 -1.87
CA THR A 64 2.10 15.66 -0.99
C THR A 64 1.27 14.84 -0.04
N THR A 65 1.55 13.54 0.02
CA THR A 65 0.99 12.63 1.03
C THR A 65 2.12 12.15 1.91
N THR A 66 1.96 12.29 3.23
CA THR A 66 2.89 11.75 4.23
C THR A 66 2.22 10.60 4.96
N LEU A 67 2.90 9.47 5.08
CA LEU A 67 2.43 8.27 5.79
C LEU A 67 3.48 7.87 6.82
N THR A 68 3.07 7.64 8.06
CA THR A 68 3.95 7.19 9.15
C THR A 68 3.60 5.75 9.51
N VAL A 69 4.41 4.82 9.02
CA VAL A 69 4.20 3.37 9.17
C VAL A 69 5.00 2.86 10.37
N PRO A 70 4.36 2.29 11.41
CA PRO A 70 5.07 1.62 12.48
C PRO A 70 5.85 0.41 11.95
N VAL A 71 7.14 0.31 12.30
CA VAL A 71 7.98 -0.81 11.86
C VAL A 71 7.41 -2.17 12.29
N ALA A 72 6.72 -2.22 13.43
CA ALA A 72 6.08 -3.43 13.94
C ALA A 72 4.98 -3.99 13.02
N ASP A 73 4.32 -3.12 12.24
CA ASP A 73 3.20 -3.50 11.38
C ASP A 73 3.69 -4.12 10.06
N VAL A 74 4.98 -3.95 9.74
CA VAL A 74 5.59 -4.31 8.45
C VAL A 74 6.86 -5.15 8.62
N GLY A 75 6.76 -6.19 9.47
CA GLY A 75 7.79 -7.21 9.66
C GLY A 75 8.78 -6.94 10.79
N GLY A 76 8.67 -5.81 11.50
CA GLY A 76 9.39 -5.57 12.75
C GLY A 76 10.90 -5.34 12.62
N ASN A 77 11.43 -5.21 11.41
CA ASN A 77 12.86 -5.05 11.15
C ASN A 77 13.18 -3.65 10.61
N SER A 78 13.63 -2.75 11.49
CA SER A 78 13.99 -1.38 11.13
C SER A 78 15.26 -1.27 10.25
N LYS A 79 15.95 -2.38 10.02
CA LYS A 79 17.15 -2.48 9.17
C LYS A 79 16.88 -3.23 7.86
N ALA A 80 15.63 -3.59 7.59
CA ALA A 80 15.27 -4.27 6.35
C ALA A 80 15.51 -3.34 5.15
N THR A 81 16.18 -3.86 4.12
CA THR A 81 16.11 -3.25 2.80
C THR A 81 14.70 -3.44 2.26
N LEU A 82 14.10 -2.35 1.81
CA LEU A 82 12.80 -2.34 1.16
C LEU A 82 13.04 -2.32 -0.34
N TYR A 83 12.51 -3.30 -1.05
CA TYR A 83 12.71 -3.42 -2.49
C TYR A 83 11.48 -2.96 -3.26
N SER A 84 11.70 -2.48 -4.49
CA SER A 84 10.63 -2.19 -5.45
C SER A 84 9.56 -1.23 -4.90
N ILE A 85 9.97 -0.24 -4.10
CA ILE A 85 9.06 0.76 -3.55
C ILE A 85 8.38 1.49 -4.71
N THR A 86 7.07 1.37 -4.78
CA THR A 86 6.26 1.93 -5.86
C THR A 86 5.07 2.70 -5.28
N GLY A 87 4.95 3.98 -5.65
CA GLY A 87 3.73 4.75 -5.45
C GLY A 87 2.73 4.42 -6.54
N LEU A 88 1.47 4.15 -6.17
CA LEU A 88 0.38 3.82 -7.09
C LEU A 88 -0.81 4.72 -6.76
N THR A 89 -1.47 5.21 -7.81
CA THR A 89 -2.78 5.86 -7.70
C THR A 89 -3.80 5.00 -8.43
N VAL A 90 -4.92 4.71 -7.76
CA VAL A 90 -5.91 3.76 -8.24
C VAL A 90 -7.33 4.29 -8.04
N THR A 91 -8.28 3.78 -8.81
CA THR A 91 -9.71 3.90 -8.53
C THR A 91 -10.33 2.53 -8.28
N GLN A 92 -11.33 2.49 -7.40
CA GLN A 92 -12.06 1.29 -7.03
C GLN A 92 -13.56 1.56 -7.06
N ALA A 93 -14.34 0.51 -7.33
CA ALA A 93 -15.80 0.59 -7.30
C ALA A 93 -16.35 0.58 -5.86
N THR A 94 -15.59 0.03 -4.91
CA THR A 94 -15.90 -0.05 -3.49
C THR A 94 -14.67 0.28 -2.67
N ALA A 95 -14.86 0.80 -1.45
CA ALA A 95 -13.76 1.09 -0.53
C ALA A 95 -12.94 -0.18 -0.26
N SER A 96 -11.63 -0.06 -0.15
CA SER A 96 -10.71 -1.14 0.19
C SER A 96 -11.00 -1.73 1.58
N SER A 97 -11.61 -0.95 2.48
CA SER A 97 -12.09 -1.48 3.77
C SER A 97 -13.22 -2.51 3.65
N THR A 98 -13.80 -2.70 2.46
CA THR A 98 -14.83 -3.74 2.21
C THR A 98 -14.24 -5.11 1.89
N GLY A 99 -12.91 -5.23 1.78
CA GLY A 99 -12.20 -6.49 1.60
C GLY A 99 -11.32 -6.49 0.36
N ASP A 100 -11.21 -7.65 -0.29
CA ASP A 100 -10.41 -7.83 -1.48
C ASP A 100 -11.08 -7.19 -2.71
N THR A 101 -10.72 -5.94 -3.01
CA THR A 101 -11.31 -5.16 -4.09
C THR A 101 -10.34 -5.01 -5.27
N ILE A 102 -10.83 -5.37 -6.47
CA ILE A 102 -10.13 -5.08 -7.73
C ILE A 102 -10.13 -3.57 -7.95
N PHE A 103 -9.00 -3.04 -8.39
CA PHE A 103 -8.83 -1.62 -8.71
C PHE A 103 -8.32 -1.42 -10.13
N ASN A 104 -8.54 -0.21 -10.63
CA ASN A 104 -7.92 0.28 -11.85
C ASN A 104 -6.75 1.19 -11.49
N GLN A 105 -5.53 0.81 -11.88
CA GLN A 105 -4.36 1.67 -11.72
C GLN A 105 -4.40 2.78 -12.76
N ILE A 106 -4.23 4.03 -12.32
CA ILE A 106 -4.27 5.22 -13.17
C ILE A 106 -2.87 5.81 -13.34
N ASP A 107 -2.03 5.74 -12.30
CA ASP A 107 -0.67 6.25 -12.33
C ASP A 107 0.25 5.43 -11.42
N ALA A 108 1.55 5.45 -11.71
CA ALA A 108 2.59 4.79 -10.93
C ALA A 108 3.92 5.54 -11.02
N THR A 109 4.64 5.59 -9.90
CA THR A 109 6.02 6.05 -9.89
C THR A 109 6.96 5.00 -10.49
N ARG A 110 8.16 5.41 -10.90
CA ARG A 110 9.24 4.43 -11.13
C ARG A 110 9.61 3.76 -9.80
N PRO A 111 9.90 2.45 -9.79
CA PRO A 111 10.30 1.75 -8.58
C PRO A 111 11.71 2.17 -8.15
N PHE A 112 11.97 2.12 -6.85
CA PHE A 112 13.31 2.28 -6.27
C PHE A 112 13.47 1.39 -5.04
N ASP A 113 14.72 1.11 -4.66
CA ASP A 113 15.04 0.38 -3.44
C ASP A 113 15.48 1.36 -2.35
N PHE A 114 15.17 1.03 -1.09
CA PHE A 114 15.57 1.80 0.07
C PHE A 114 16.33 0.92 1.04
N THR A 115 17.55 1.35 1.40
CA THR A 115 18.34 0.77 2.48
C THR A 115 18.44 1.82 3.59
N PRO A 116 17.96 1.52 4.81
CA PRO A 116 17.98 2.46 5.95
C PRO A 116 19.37 2.92 6.38
#